data_AF-A0AA37LCJ1-F1
#
_entry.id   AF-A0AA37LCJ1-F1
#
_cell.length_a   1.000
_cell.length_b   1.000
_cell.length_c   1.000
_cell.angle_alpha   90.00
_cell.angle_beta   90.00
_cell.angle_gamma   90.00
#
_symmetry.space_group_name_H-M   'P 1'
#
loop_
_entity.id
_entity.type
_entity.pdbx_description
1 polymer ?
#
loop_
_entity_poly.entity_id
_entity_poly.type
_entity_poly.pdbx_seq_one_letter_code
_entity_poly.pdbx_strand_id
1 'polypeptide(L)'
;MGGKVDVYIDIVLLGAINAASGNKPPWTLPAKAKYGNYDGRRASVRAGKPGITTPDNFMERSMTVLPLRVLHFVKANYPDAVYQTTWHWLLHCFWEPPNDNLTKPDVLAKALTEAPRQYPGDTKDRLFSEADVRRILEGAATQEIKDSVKTKTQEAIERGAFGAPWFWVVNEEGKGVPIFGSDRFHDMYEHLGVPYQDIAILPPRKDAKL
;
A
#
# COMPACT_ATOMS: atom_id res chain seq x y z
N MET A 1 10.54 6.40 -28.46
CA MET A 1 10.99 7.06 -27.21
C MET A 1 10.18 6.42 -26.10
N GLY A 2 10.78 5.52 -25.30
CA GLY A 2 10.11 4.99 -24.12
C GLY A 2 10.41 5.92 -22.96
N GLY A 3 9.51 6.85 -22.66
CA GLY A 3 9.63 7.70 -21.49
C GLY A 3 9.70 6.83 -20.23
N LYS A 4 10.60 7.17 -19.31
CA LYS A 4 10.71 6.48 -18.03
C LYS A 4 9.60 7.02 -17.12
N VAL A 5 8.73 6.15 -16.64
CA VAL A 5 7.76 6.50 -15.58
C VAL A 5 8.45 6.26 -14.23
N ASP A 6 8.59 7.33 -13.45
CA ASP A 6 9.05 7.23 -12.07
C ASP A 6 7.85 7.07 -11.13
N VAL A 7 7.96 6.15 -10.17
CA VAL A 7 6.91 5.86 -9.19
C VAL A 7 7.44 6.14 -7.79
N TYR A 8 6.69 6.94 -7.04
CA TYR A 8 7.02 7.28 -5.65
C TYR A 8 5.89 6.80 -4.74
N ILE A 9 6.21 5.92 -3.78
CA ILE A 9 5.24 5.43 -2.80
C ILE A 9 5.35 6.29 -1.55
N ASP A 10 4.35 7.11 -1.27
CA ASP A 10 4.22 7.85 -0.01
C ASP A 10 3.23 7.17 0.92
N ILE A 11 3.63 7.01 2.18
CA ILE A 11 2.81 6.42 3.23
C ILE A 11 2.00 7.53 3.91
N VAL A 12 0.73 7.26 4.16
CA VAL A 12 -0.22 8.23 4.73
C VAL A 12 -1.10 7.57 5.78
N LEU A 13 -1.64 8.36 6.70
CA LEU A 13 -2.60 7.88 7.70
C LEU A 13 -4.03 7.98 7.16
N LEU A 14 -4.56 6.85 6.67
CA LEU A 14 -5.92 6.76 6.10
C LEU A 14 -7.01 7.27 7.05
N GLY A 15 -6.87 7.03 8.36
CA GLY A 15 -7.83 7.52 9.35
C GLY A 15 -8.00 9.04 9.35
N ALA A 16 -6.90 9.78 9.15
CA ALA A 16 -6.94 11.25 9.07
C ALA A 16 -7.52 11.73 7.74
N ILE A 17 -7.22 11.06 6.62
CA ILE A 17 -7.84 11.33 5.31
C ILE A 17 -9.36 11.13 5.37
N ASN A 18 -9.82 10.03 5.98
CA ASN A 18 -11.25 9.77 6.13
C ASN A 18 -11.94 10.84 7.00
N ALA A 19 -11.30 11.24 8.10
CA ALA A 19 -11.81 12.29 8.98
C ALA A 19 -11.92 13.65 8.25
N ALA A 20 -10.87 14.06 7.52
CA ALA A 20 -10.83 15.33 6.82
C ALA A 20 -11.82 15.42 5.64
N SER A 21 -12.03 14.30 4.93
CA SER A 21 -12.94 14.23 3.77
C SER A 21 -14.40 13.93 4.14
N GLY A 22 -14.67 13.58 5.41
CA GLY A 22 -16.00 13.10 5.84
C GLY A 22 -16.34 11.70 5.31
N ASN A 23 -15.36 10.96 4.77
CA ASN A 23 -15.58 9.63 4.23
C ASN A 23 -15.94 8.63 5.34
N LYS A 24 -16.84 7.69 5.02
CA LYS A 24 -17.22 6.58 5.89
C LYS A 24 -16.76 5.27 5.27
N PRO A 25 -16.24 4.32 6.08
CA PRO A 25 -15.82 3.04 5.54
C PRO A 25 -16.93 2.33 4.75
N PRO A 26 -16.64 1.71 3.60
CA PRO A 26 -17.68 1.18 2.71
C PRO A 26 -18.54 0.09 3.36
N TRP A 27 -17.98 -0.67 4.32
CA TRP A 27 -18.69 -1.73 5.02
C TRP A 27 -19.74 -1.24 6.02
N THR A 28 -19.80 0.07 6.34
CA THR A 28 -20.88 0.60 7.21
C THR A 28 -22.24 0.57 6.52
N LEU A 29 -22.29 0.42 5.19
CA LEU A 29 -23.51 0.22 4.42
C LEU A 29 -23.67 -1.28 4.10
N PRO A 30 -24.70 -1.98 4.61
CA PRO A 30 -24.83 -3.44 4.45
C PRO A 30 -24.79 -3.95 3.00
N ALA A 31 -25.36 -3.19 2.05
CA ALA A 31 -25.33 -3.53 0.63
C ALA A 31 -23.89 -3.53 0.08
N LYS A 32 -23.07 -2.54 0.44
CA LYS A 32 -21.65 -2.47 0.05
C LYS A 32 -20.82 -3.53 0.75
N ALA A 33 -21.10 -3.83 2.02
CA ALA A 33 -20.44 -4.92 2.74
C ALA A 33 -20.65 -6.28 2.02
N LYS A 34 -21.89 -6.60 1.63
CA LYS A 34 -22.20 -7.82 0.89
C LYS A 34 -21.49 -7.87 -0.47
N TYR A 35 -21.47 -6.76 -1.21
CA TYR A 35 -20.76 -6.66 -2.49
C TYR A 35 -19.25 -6.83 -2.33
N GLY A 36 -18.66 -6.20 -1.30
CA GLY A 36 -17.22 -6.20 -1.04
C GLY A 36 -16.62 -7.60 -0.90
N ASN A 37 -17.37 -8.59 -0.43
CA ASN A 37 -16.91 -9.98 -0.38
C ASN A 37 -16.60 -10.56 -1.77
N TYR A 38 -17.43 -10.24 -2.77
CA TYR A 38 -17.20 -10.68 -4.15
C TYR A 38 -16.09 -9.87 -4.81
N ASP A 39 -16.14 -8.55 -4.65
CA ASP A 39 -15.24 -7.63 -5.32
C ASP A 39 -13.81 -7.75 -4.78
N GLY A 40 -13.65 -7.81 -3.45
CA GLY A 40 -12.35 -8.00 -2.81
C GLY A 40 -11.66 -9.29 -3.27
N ARG A 41 -12.42 -10.39 -3.43
CA ARG A 41 -11.88 -11.64 -3.98
C ARG A 41 -11.45 -11.51 -5.44
N ARG A 42 -12.24 -10.83 -6.28
CA ARG A 42 -11.87 -10.60 -7.69
C ARG A 42 -10.63 -9.72 -7.80
N ALA A 43 -10.59 -8.64 -7.02
CA ALA A 43 -9.46 -7.72 -6.95
C ALA A 43 -8.18 -8.42 -6.50
N SER A 44 -8.25 -9.26 -5.46
CA SER A 44 -7.08 -9.99 -4.96
C SER A 44 -6.53 -11.01 -5.96
N VAL A 45 -7.40 -11.73 -6.68
CA VAL A 45 -7.00 -12.60 -7.80
C VAL A 45 -6.36 -11.79 -8.93
N ARG A 46 -7.00 -10.70 -9.34
CA ARG A 46 -6.51 -9.83 -10.43
C ARG A 46 -5.14 -9.25 -10.12
N ALA A 47 -4.88 -8.90 -8.86
CA ALA A 47 -3.60 -8.38 -8.40
C ALA A 47 -2.53 -9.48 -8.18
N GLY A 48 -2.81 -10.75 -8.47
CA GLY A 48 -1.87 -11.86 -8.21
C GLY A 48 -1.65 -12.15 -6.73
N LYS A 49 -2.57 -11.69 -5.87
CA LYS A 49 -2.51 -11.80 -4.41
C LYS A 49 -3.72 -12.55 -3.83
N PRO A 50 -3.97 -13.81 -4.25
CA PRO A 50 -5.14 -14.56 -3.82
C PRO A 50 -5.14 -14.90 -2.31
N GLY A 51 -4.00 -14.79 -1.64
CA GLY A 51 -3.83 -15.04 -0.21
C GLY A 51 -4.22 -13.90 0.72
N ILE A 52 -4.59 -12.71 0.18
CA ILE A 52 -5.04 -11.60 1.01
C ILE A 52 -6.36 -11.98 1.73
N THR A 53 -6.35 -11.83 3.05
CA THR A 53 -7.48 -12.03 3.95
C THR A 53 -7.62 -10.83 4.88
N THR A 54 -8.85 -10.49 5.25
CA THR A 54 -9.08 -9.44 6.26
C THR A 54 -8.63 -9.97 7.63
N PRO A 55 -7.77 -9.25 8.37
CA PRO A 55 -7.40 -9.63 9.72
C PRO A 55 -8.59 -9.71 10.68
N ASP A 56 -8.56 -10.65 11.62
CA ASP A 56 -9.47 -10.64 12.77
C ASP A 56 -9.32 -9.34 13.57
N ASN A 57 -10.40 -8.88 14.20
CA ASN A 57 -10.42 -7.61 14.94
C ASN A 57 -9.87 -6.43 14.10
N PHE A 58 -10.24 -6.39 12.82
CA PHE A 58 -9.72 -5.43 11.84
C PHE A 58 -9.68 -3.97 12.34
N MET A 59 -10.69 -3.53 13.09
CA MET A 59 -10.74 -2.16 13.61
C MET A 59 -9.60 -1.85 14.59
N GLU A 60 -9.19 -2.81 15.42
CA GLU A 60 -8.02 -2.66 16.29
C GLU A 60 -6.74 -2.72 15.45
N ARG A 61 -6.62 -3.73 14.59
CA ARG A 61 -5.38 -3.98 13.82
C ARG A 61 -5.10 -2.90 12.78
N SER A 62 -6.11 -2.20 12.29
CA SER A 62 -5.97 -1.09 11.32
C SER A 62 -5.48 0.23 11.93
N MET A 63 -5.26 0.30 13.26
CA MET A 63 -4.66 1.45 13.95
C MET A 63 -3.12 1.53 13.73
N THR A 64 -2.73 1.73 12.48
CA THR A 64 -1.38 1.51 11.94
C THR A 64 -0.37 2.63 12.21
N VAL A 65 -0.61 3.54 13.15
CA VAL A 65 0.26 4.71 13.39
C VAL A 65 1.74 4.32 13.58
N LEU A 66 2.01 3.26 14.34
CA LEU A 66 3.38 2.79 14.59
C LEU A 66 4.06 2.23 13.33
N PRO A 67 3.50 1.25 12.60
CA PRO A 67 4.12 0.75 11.37
C PRO A 67 4.25 1.82 10.27
N LEU A 68 3.33 2.79 10.19
CA LEU A 68 3.48 3.92 9.25
C LEU A 68 4.72 4.77 9.60
N ARG A 69 4.97 5.06 10.88
CA ARG A 69 6.18 5.79 11.32
C ARG A 69 7.46 5.02 11.01
N VAL A 70 7.45 3.69 11.19
CA VAL A 70 8.57 2.82 10.78
C VAL A 70 8.87 3.00 9.30
N LEU A 71 7.86 2.96 8.43
CA LEU A 71 8.05 3.14 6.98
C LEU A 71 8.59 4.52 6.63
N HIS A 72 8.15 5.58 7.32
CA HIS A 72 8.72 6.92 7.15
C HIS A 72 10.19 7.02 7.57
N PHE A 73 10.55 6.41 8.70
CA PHE A 73 11.95 6.38 9.13
C PHE A 73 12.81 5.62 8.14
N VAL A 74 12.36 4.45 7.68
CA VAL A 74 13.08 3.64 6.68
C VAL A 74 13.25 4.42 5.39
N LYS A 75 12.20 5.06 4.88
CA LYS A 75 12.25 5.90 3.67
C LYS A 75 13.26 7.03 3.76
N ALA A 76 13.41 7.65 4.93
CA ALA A 76 14.31 8.77 5.14
C ALA A 76 15.79 8.36 5.33
N ASN A 77 16.06 7.12 5.76
CA ASN A 77 17.39 6.72 6.25
C ASN A 77 18.03 5.56 5.48
N TYR A 78 17.28 4.87 4.62
CA TYR A 78 17.75 3.69 3.90
C TYR A 78 17.51 3.84 2.39
N PRO A 79 18.24 3.09 1.55
CA PRO A 79 18.00 3.08 0.11
C PRO A 79 16.55 2.75 -0.26
N ASP A 80 16.07 3.30 -1.38
CA ASP A 80 14.68 3.12 -1.82
C ASP A 80 14.29 1.64 -1.96
N ALA A 81 15.20 0.78 -2.42
CA ALA A 81 14.96 -0.67 -2.50
C ALA A 81 14.69 -1.32 -1.12
N VAL A 82 15.34 -0.85 -0.05
CA VAL A 82 15.11 -1.31 1.32
C VAL A 82 13.74 -0.84 1.81
N TYR A 83 13.39 0.41 1.51
CA TYR A 83 12.07 0.96 1.81
C TYR A 83 10.94 0.19 1.12
N GLN A 84 11.03 -0.02 -0.19
CA GLN A 84 10.01 -0.76 -0.95
C GLN A 84 9.88 -2.20 -0.47
N THR A 85 10.99 -2.87 -0.17
CA THR A 85 10.97 -4.24 0.40
C THR A 85 10.29 -4.25 1.76
N THR A 86 10.62 -3.30 2.64
CA THR A 86 10.01 -3.18 3.98
C THR A 86 8.50 -2.90 3.87
N TRP A 87 8.10 -1.98 2.99
CA TRP A 87 6.70 -1.67 2.73
C TRP A 87 5.93 -2.90 2.26
N HIS A 88 6.45 -3.62 1.27
CA HIS A 88 5.77 -4.80 0.72
C HIS A 88 5.71 -5.95 1.74
N TRP A 89 6.79 -6.15 2.50
CA TRP A 89 6.83 -7.14 3.58
C TRP A 89 5.83 -6.85 4.69
N LEU A 90 5.74 -5.60 5.18
CA LEU A 90 4.76 -5.26 6.22
C LEU A 90 3.31 -5.36 5.71
N LEU A 91 3.06 -5.07 4.43
CA LEU A 91 1.76 -5.35 3.82
C LEU A 91 1.45 -6.86 3.78
N HIS A 92 2.43 -7.70 3.47
CA HIS A 92 2.27 -9.15 3.53
C HIS A 92 1.96 -9.63 4.94
N CYS A 93 2.74 -9.24 5.95
CA CYS A 93 2.49 -9.59 7.35
C CYS A 93 1.08 -9.17 7.79
N PHE A 94 0.61 -7.99 7.37
CA PHE A 94 -0.72 -7.51 7.75
C PHE A 94 -1.85 -8.22 7.01
N TRP A 95 -1.76 -8.36 5.68
CA TRP A 95 -2.88 -8.77 4.83
C TRP A 95 -2.93 -10.25 4.49
N GLU A 96 -1.85 -11.00 4.64
CA GLU A 96 -1.84 -12.44 4.37
C GLU A 96 -1.72 -13.24 5.69
N PRO A 97 -2.28 -14.46 5.79
CA PRO A 97 -2.17 -15.29 6.99
C PRO A 97 -0.72 -15.43 7.46
N PRO A 98 -0.45 -15.31 8.78
CA PRO A 98 -1.41 -15.30 9.88
C PRO A 98 -2.01 -13.92 10.23
N ASN A 99 -1.82 -12.88 9.39
CA ASN A 99 -2.29 -11.50 9.61
C ASN A 99 -1.74 -10.88 10.91
N ASP A 100 -0.43 -10.73 11.02
CA ASP A 100 0.25 -10.20 12.20
C ASP A 100 -0.34 -8.87 12.68
N ASN A 101 -0.48 -8.73 14.01
CA ASN A 101 -0.94 -7.48 14.62
C ASN A 101 0.21 -6.49 14.75
N LEU A 102 0.55 -5.81 13.65
CA LEU A 102 1.63 -4.83 13.58
C LEU A 102 1.41 -3.57 14.44
N THR A 103 0.26 -3.43 15.10
CA THR A 103 0.04 -2.35 16.10
C THR A 103 0.75 -2.62 17.42
N LYS A 104 1.14 -3.88 17.68
CA LYS A 104 1.86 -4.28 18.89
C LYS A 104 3.38 -4.11 18.66
N PRO A 105 4.11 -3.38 19.52
CA PRO A 105 5.53 -3.09 19.30
C PRO A 105 6.42 -4.32 19.15
N ASP A 106 6.17 -5.36 19.95
CA ASP A 106 6.90 -6.62 19.93
C ASP A 106 6.67 -7.41 18.63
N VAL A 107 5.42 -7.46 18.15
CA VAL A 107 5.07 -8.09 16.87
C VAL A 107 5.69 -7.32 15.70
N LEU A 108 5.67 -5.99 15.73
CA LEU A 108 6.32 -5.18 14.70
C LEU A 108 7.85 -5.34 14.70
N ALA A 109 8.47 -5.39 15.88
CA ALA A 109 9.91 -5.66 16.01
C ALA A 109 10.28 -7.04 15.44
N LYS A 110 9.47 -8.06 15.72
CA LYS A 110 9.61 -9.39 15.14
C LYS A 110 9.48 -9.36 13.62
N ALA A 111 8.44 -8.71 13.09
CA ALA A 111 8.23 -8.59 11.65
C ALA A 111 9.42 -7.90 10.95
N LEU A 112 10.01 -6.86 11.56
CA LEU A 112 11.22 -6.21 11.03
C LEU A 112 12.46 -7.12 11.11
N THR A 113 12.59 -7.91 12.18
CA THR A 113 13.70 -8.87 12.34
C THR A 113 13.62 -10.00 11.30
N GLU A 114 12.40 -10.44 10.98
CA GLU A 114 12.13 -11.50 10.01
C GLU A 114 12.10 -11.01 8.56
N ALA A 115 12.07 -9.69 8.35
CA ALA A 115 12.01 -9.07 7.03
C ALA A 115 13.11 -9.62 6.12
N PRO A 116 12.77 -10.23 4.98
CA PRO A 116 13.75 -10.79 4.08
C PRO A 116 14.45 -9.69 3.29
N ARG A 117 15.71 -9.93 2.92
CA ARG A 117 16.52 -9.00 2.11
C ARG A 117 15.83 -8.61 0.80
N GLN A 118 15.02 -9.50 0.25
CA GLN A 118 14.20 -9.26 -0.93
C GLN A 118 12.78 -9.80 -0.71
N TYR A 119 11.78 -9.00 -1.06
CA TYR A 119 10.37 -9.43 -1.07
C TYR A 119 9.63 -8.77 -2.24
N PRO A 120 8.86 -9.54 -3.03
CA PRO A 120 8.72 -11.00 -2.99
C PRO A 120 9.98 -11.68 -3.56
N GLY A 121 10.24 -12.94 -3.22
CA GLY A 121 11.40 -13.68 -3.75
C GLY A 121 12.16 -14.45 -2.68
N ASP A 122 13.49 -14.33 -2.68
CA ASP A 122 14.37 -15.04 -1.74
C ASP A 122 14.22 -14.51 -0.30
N THR A 123 13.80 -15.40 0.60
CA THR A 123 13.51 -15.08 2.01
C THR A 123 14.56 -15.62 2.99
N LYS A 124 15.70 -16.12 2.50
CA LYS A 124 16.75 -16.73 3.34
C LYS A 124 17.49 -15.69 4.17
N ASP A 125 17.93 -14.61 3.52
CA ASP A 125 18.70 -13.55 4.15
C ASP A 125 17.78 -12.51 4.81
N ARG A 126 18.21 -11.95 5.95
CA ARG A 126 17.49 -10.87 6.61
C ARG A 126 17.88 -9.50 6.05
N LEU A 127 16.90 -8.62 5.95
CA LEU A 127 17.05 -7.24 5.49
C LEU A 127 17.76 -6.37 6.52
N PHE A 128 17.43 -6.59 7.80
CA PHE A 128 17.90 -5.79 8.92
C PHE A 128 18.67 -6.64 9.92
N SER A 129 19.77 -6.10 10.44
CA SER A 129 20.39 -6.61 11.66
C SER A 129 19.56 -6.23 12.89
N GLU A 130 19.81 -6.85 14.04
CA GLU A 130 19.16 -6.44 15.29
C GLU A 130 19.43 -4.97 15.65
N ALA A 131 20.61 -4.45 15.30
CA ALA A 131 20.96 -3.05 15.52
C ALA A 131 20.12 -2.12 14.64
N ASP A 132 19.88 -2.51 13.38
CA ASP A 132 19.01 -1.77 12.47
C ASP A 132 17.56 -1.75 12.97
N VAL A 133 17.04 -2.88 13.44
CA VAL A 133 15.69 -2.97 14.01
C VAL A 133 15.53 -2.02 15.20
N ARG A 134 16.48 -2.02 16.15
CA ARG A 134 16.49 -1.09 17.28
C ARG A 134 16.49 0.37 16.81
N ARG A 135 17.39 0.72 15.89
CA ARG A 135 17.51 2.07 15.30
C ARG A 135 16.19 2.50 14.63
N ILE A 136 15.55 1.61 13.89
CA ILE A 136 14.28 1.89 13.19
C ILE A 136 13.16 2.18 14.18
N LEU A 137 13.02 1.38 15.23
CA LEU A 137 11.97 1.54 16.23
C LEU A 137 12.16 2.81 17.06
N GLU A 138 13.39 3.10 17.48
CA GLU A 138 13.74 4.35 18.18
C GLU A 138 13.50 5.57 17.27
N GLY A 139 13.95 5.49 16.02
CA GLY A 139 13.74 6.52 15.00
C GLY A 139 12.26 6.81 14.72
N ALA A 140 11.42 5.79 14.66
CA ALA A 140 9.98 5.91 14.48
C ALA A 140 9.28 6.66 15.64
N ALA A 141 9.89 6.73 16.82
CA ALA A 141 9.35 7.46 17.98
C ALA A 141 9.70 8.95 17.99
N THR A 142 10.64 9.39 17.15
CA THR A 142 11.11 10.79 17.08
C THR A 142 10.00 11.74 16.60
N GLN A 143 10.11 13.01 16.98
CA GLN A 143 9.15 14.04 16.56
C GLN A 143 9.23 14.29 15.05
N GLU A 144 10.43 14.29 14.48
CA GLU A 144 10.66 14.44 13.04
C GLU A 144 9.85 13.43 12.21
N ILE A 145 9.86 12.15 12.60
CA ILE A 145 9.11 11.11 11.88
C ILE A 145 7.60 11.24 12.09
N LYS A 146 7.15 11.65 13.28
CA LYS A 146 5.73 11.95 13.53
C LYS A 146 5.24 13.07 12.61
N ASP A 147 6.04 14.12 12.47
CA ASP A 147 5.73 15.26 11.61
C ASP A 147 5.79 14.87 10.14
N SER A 148 6.74 14.01 9.73
CA SER A 148 6.79 13.47 8.36
C SER A 148 5.50 12.74 7.96
N VAL A 149 4.96 11.87 8.82
CA VAL A 149 3.66 11.19 8.58
C VAL A 149 2.54 12.21 8.45
N LYS A 150 2.50 13.21 9.34
CA LYS A 150 1.48 14.27 9.32
C LYS A 150 1.55 15.08 8.03
N THR A 151 2.74 15.53 7.64
CA THR A 151 2.96 16.34 6.44
C THR A 151 2.54 15.58 5.18
N LYS A 152 2.95 14.32 5.02
CA LYS A 152 2.55 13.52 3.84
C LYS A 152 1.06 13.22 3.80
N THR A 153 0.45 12.99 4.96
CA THR A 153 -1.01 12.83 5.05
C THR A 153 -1.73 14.12 4.68
N GLN A 154 -1.24 15.27 5.14
CA GLN A 154 -1.80 16.58 4.85
C GLN A 154 -1.67 16.93 3.35
N GLU A 155 -0.53 16.63 2.73
CA GLU A 155 -0.32 16.79 1.29
C GLU A 155 -1.36 15.99 0.48
N ALA A 156 -1.67 14.75 0.88
CA ALA A 156 -2.70 13.94 0.23
C ALA A 156 -4.10 14.57 0.39
N ILE A 157 -4.43 15.08 1.58
CA ILE A 157 -5.70 15.78 1.86
C ILE A 157 -5.83 17.04 0.99
N GLU A 158 -4.78 17.85 0.89
CA GLU A 158 -4.75 19.06 0.07
C GLU A 158 -4.91 18.77 -1.43
N ARG A 159 -4.44 17.60 -1.87
CA ARG A 159 -4.66 17.09 -3.24
C ARG A 159 -6.04 16.44 -3.44
N GLY A 160 -6.92 16.48 -2.43
CA GLY A 160 -8.30 16.02 -2.51
C GLY A 160 -8.51 14.53 -2.21
N ALA A 161 -7.53 13.85 -1.62
CA ALA A 161 -7.69 12.45 -1.25
C ALA A 161 -8.84 12.28 -0.24
N PHE A 162 -9.72 11.32 -0.51
CA PHE A 162 -10.80 10.90 0.39
C PHE A 162 -10.67 9.44 0.83
N GLY A 163 -9.64 8.74 0.36
CA GLY A 163 -9.38 7.34 0.66
C GLY A 163 -8.02 6.91 0.12
N ALA A 164 -7.74 5.61 0.18
CA ALA A 164 -6.52 5.01 -0.35
C ALA A 164 -6.80 3.71 -1.12
N PRO A 165 -5.99 3.35 -2.13
CA PRO A 165 -4.87 4.14 -2.65
C PRO A 165 -5.34 5.39 -3.43
N TRP A 166 -4.50 6.43 -3.41
CA TRP A 166 -4.69 7.69 -4.12
C TRP A 166 -3.42 8.01 -4.90
N PHE A 167 -3.56 8.28 -6.19
CA PHE A 167 -2.45 8.55 -7.09
C PHE A 167 -2.54 10.00 -7.57
N TRP A 168 -1.39 10.68 -7.58
CA TRP A 168 -1.22 11.95 -8.27
C TRP A 168 -0.30 11.73 -9.47
N VAL A 169 -0.89 11.68 -10.66
CA VAL A 169 -0.19 11.28 -11.87
C VAL A 169 0.18 12.52 -12.67
N VAL A 170 1.47 12.73 -12.90
CA VAL A 170 2.02 13.91 -13.60
C VAL A 170 2.54 13.46 -14.96
N ASN A 171 2.06 14.07 -16.04
CA ASN A 171 2.52 13.80 -17.40
C ASN A 171 3.77 14.62 -17.77
N GLU A 172 4.31 14.43 -18.97
CA GLU A 172 5.51 15.15 -19.46
C GLU A 172 5.34 16.67 -19.54
N GLU A 173 4.11 17.17 -19.63
CA GLU A 173 3.77 18.60 -19.62
C GLU A 173 3.71 19.19 -18.19
N GLY A 174 3.93 18.37 -17.16
CA GLY A 174 3.84 18.78 -15.75
C GLY A 174 2.40 18.84 -15.22
N LYS A 175 1.40 18.36 -15.97
CA LYS A 175 0.00 18.37 -15.55
C LYS A 175 -0.30 17.18 -14.65
N GLY A 176 -0.69 17.47 -13.41
CA GLY A 176 -1.10 16.47 -12.42
C GLY A 176 -2.61 16.18 -12.45
N VAL A 177 -3.00 14.89 -12.37
CA VAL A 177 -4.39 14.47 -12.17
C VAL A 177 -4.53 13.47 -11.02
N PRO A 178 -5.62 13.55 -10.23
CA PRO A 178 -5.90 12.58 -9.20
C PRO A 178 -6.57 11.32 -9.76
N ILE A 179 -6.14 10.14 -9.32
CA ILE A 179 -6.77 8.85 -9.64
C ILE A 179 -6.92 8.04 -8.34
N PHE A 180 -8.13 7.59 -8.04
CA PHE A 180 -8.46 6.82 -6.83
C PHE A 180 -8.69 5.34 -7.15
N GLY A 181 -8.25 4.47 -6.24
CA GLY A 181 -8.54 3.04 -6.29
C GLY A 181 -7.45 2.21 -6.99
N SER A 182 -7.68 0.90 -7.06
CA SER A 182 -6.73 -0.09 -7.61
C SER A 182 -7.16 -0.64 -8.98
N ASP A 183 -8.11 0.04 -9.63
CA ASP A 183 -8.82 -0.43 -10.82
C ASP A 183 -8.79 0.55 -12.00
N ARG A 184 -8.05 1.66 -11.87
CA ARG A 184 -7.96 2.77 -12.85
C ARG A 184 -6.58 2.98 -13.45
N PHE A 185 -5.79 1.92 -13.57
CA PHE A 185 -4.46 2.01 -14.18
C PHE A 185 -4.52 2.46 -15.65
N HIS A 186 -5.58 2.12 -16.40
CA HIS A 186 -5.79 2.61 -17.77
C HIS A 186 -5.87 4.14 -17.85
N ASP A 187 -6.57 4.79 -16.91
CA ASP A 187 -6.63 6.25 -16.81
C ASP A 187 -5.22 6.85 -16.58
N MET A 188 -4.38 6.16 -15.80
CA MET A 188 -2.99 6.57 -15.57
C MET A 188 -2.16 6.45 -16.85
N TYR A 189 -2.29 5.33 -17.56
CA TYR A 189 -1.55 5.09 -18.80
C TYR A 189 -1.91 6.09 -19.88
N GLU A 190 -3.20 6.36 -20.06
CA GLU A 190 -3.72 7.37 -20.99
C GLU A 190 -3.14 8.76 -20.67
N HIS A 191 -3.21 9.19 -19.41
CA HIS A 191 -2.69 10.50 -18.99
C HIS A 191 -1.17 10.63 -19.15
N LEU A 192 -0.44 9.53 -18.96
CA LEU A 192 1.02 9.47 -19.14
C LEU A 192 1.44 9.27 -20.60
N GLY A 193 0.51 9.06 -21.53
CA GLY A 193 0.83 8.70 -22.92
C GLY A 193 1.53 7.34 -23.07
N VAL A 194 1.35 6.43 -22.09
CA VAL A 194 1.90 5.07 -22.13
C VAL A 194 1.02 4.21 -23.03
N PRO A 195 1.55 3.65 -24.14
CA PRO A 195 0.77 2.76 -24.99
C PRO A 195 0.33 1.51 -24.21
N TYR A 196 -0.96 1.22 -24.25
CA TYR A 196 -1.52 0.05 -23.57
C TYR A 196 -2.68 -0.56 -24.37
N GLN A 197 -3.02 -1.80 -24.03
CA GLN A 197 -4.26 -2.45 -24.45
C GLN A 197 -5.08 -2.70 -23.18
N ASP A 198 -6.25 -2.06 -23.04
CA ASP A 198 -7.07 -2.18 -21.83
C ASP A 198 -7.60 -3.61 -21.65
N ILE A 199 -8.48 -4.03 -22.57
CA ILE A 199 -9.11 -5.35 -22.55
C ILE A 199 -9.06 -5.93 -23.96
N ALA A 200 -8.58 -7.17 -24.07
CA ALA A 200 -8.65 -7.98 -25.28
C ALA A 200 -9.54 -9.21 -25.03
N ILE A 201 -10.65 -9.31 -25.77
CA ILE A 201 -11.43 -10.55 -25.81
C ILE A 201 -10.72 -11.50 -26.77
N LEU A 202 -10.24 -12.63 -26.26
CA LEU A 202 -9.57 -13.64 -27.07
C LEU A 202 -10.60 -14.59 -27.71
N PRO A 203 -10.29 -15.19 -28.88
CA PRO A 203 -11.12 -16.23 -29.46
C PRO A 203 -11.37 -17.37 -28.46
N PRO A 204 -12.49 -18.10 -28.57
CA PRO A 204 -12.75 -19.27 -27.75
C PRO A 204 -11.58 -20.25 -27.82
N ARG A 205 -11.14 -20.79 -26.68
CA ARG A 205 -10.22 -21.93 -26.69
C ARG A 205 -10.96 -23.10 -27.36
N LYS A 206 -10.27 -23.93 -28.16
CA LYS A 206 -10.88 -25.05 -28.93
C LYS A 206 -11.67 -26.04 -28.06
N ASP A 207 -11.45 -25.96 -26.76
CA ASP A 207 -11.91 -26.81 -25.67
C ASP A 207 -12.80 -26.06 -24.65
N ALA A 208 -13.08 -24.77 -24.86
CA ALA A 208 -14.04 -24.02 -24.06
C ALA A 208 -15.47 -24.30 -24.57
N LYS A 209 -16.20 -25.16 -23.85
CA LYS A 209 -17.66 -25.20 -23.95
C LYS A 209 -18.21 -23.99 -23.19
N LEU A 210 -18.82 -23.05 -23.91
CA LEU A 210 -19.69 -22.03 -23.33
C LEU A 210 -20.93 -22.69 -22.75
#